data_AF-A0A532C5E4-F1
#
_entry.id   AF-A0A532C5E4-F1
#
_cell.length_a   1.000
_cell.length_b   1.000
_cell.length_c   1.000
_cell.angle_alpha   90.00
_cell.angle_beta   90.00
_cell.angle_gamma   90.00
#
_symmetry.space_group_name_H-M   'P 1'
#
loop_
_entity.id
_entity.type
_entity.pdbx_description
1 polymer ?
#
loop_
_entity_poly.entity_id
_entity_poly.type
_entity_poly.pdbx_seq_one_letter_code
_entity_poly.pdbx_strand_id
1 'polypeptide(L)' 'MKRLAALSAGLILGSPTLALAAEHSAGYRGVGQLYFFFIGAILIYGVYDSFGKKAMYVMAPIITIGLYLMLPPE' A
#
# COMPACT_ATOMS: atom_id res chain seq x y z
N MET A 1 -5.37 7.57 23.52
CA MET A 1 -5.15 6.14 23.22
C MET A 1 -6.42 5.28 23.33
N LYS A 2 -7.30 5.47 24.32
CA LYS A 2 -8.51 4.63 24.50
C LYS A 2 -9.52 4.65 23.33
N ARG A 3 -9.68 5.80 22.67
CA ARG A 3 -10.63 5.97 21.54
C ARG A 3 -10.19 5.25 20.27
N LEU A 4 -8.89 5.23 19.99
CA LEU A 4 -8.30 4.48 18.88
C LEU A 4 -8.46 2.97 19.10
N ALA A 5 -8.19 2.50 20.32
CA ALA A 5 -8.38 1.09 20.68
C ALA A 5 -9.85 0.63 20.58
N ALA A 6 -10.79 1.50 20.96
CA ALA A 6 -12.22 1.22 20.82
C ALA A 6 -12.67 1.21 19.36
N LEU A 7 -12.15 2.10 18.52
CA LEU A 7 -12.43 2.14 17.09
C LEU A 7 -11.86 0.92 16.37
N SER A 8 -10.62 0.52 16.68
CA SER A 8 -10.02 -0.68 16.10
C SER A 8 -10.73 -1.95 16.56
N ALA A 9 -11.12 -2.04 17.85
CA ALA A 9 -11.95 -3.15 18.33
C ALA A 9 -13.32 -3.20 17.64
N GLY A 10 -13.97 -2.05 17.43
CA GLY A 10 -15.24 -1.95 16.70
C GLY A 10 -15.13 -2.34 15.23
N LEU A 11 -14.03 -1.98 14.57
CA LEU A 11 -13.74 -2.38 13.19
C LEU A 11 -13.50 -3.89 13.06
N ILE A 12 -12.74 -4.48 13.99
CA ILE A 12 -12.45 -5.93 14.00
C ILE A 12 -13.70 -6.75 14.32
N LEU A 13 -14.50 -6.30 15.29
CA LEU A 13 -15.71 -7.04 15.72
C LEU A 13 -16.93 -6.77 14.84
N GLY A 14 -16.99 -5.61 14.17
CA GLY A 14 -18.10 -5.22 13.30
C GLY A 14 -18.02 -5.78 11.88
N SER A 15 -16.90 -6.40 11.50
CA SER A 15 -16.69 -7.00 10.18
C SER A 15 -16.09 -8.39 10.34
N PRO A 16 -16.94 -9.44 10.36
CA PRO A 16 -16.47 -10.82 10.31
C PRO A 16 -15.53 -11.04 9.12
N THR A 17 -15.73 -10.33 8.02
CA THR A 17 -14.88 -10.37 6.82
C THR A 17 -13.45 -9.86 7.04
N LEU A 18 -13.20 -8.93 7.96
CA LEU A 18 -11.84 -8.53 8.34
C LEU A 18 -11.15 -9.58 9.24
N ALA A 19 -11.92 -10.28 10.09
CA ALA A 19 -11.43 -11.37 10.93
C ALA A 19 -11.25 -12.69 10.15
N LEU A 20 -12.04 -12.91 9.09
CA LEU A 20 -12.03 -14.08 8.21
C LEU A 20 -11.24 -13.87 6.91
N ALA A 21 -10.24 -12.98 6.89
CA ALA A 21 -9.33 -12.85 5.75
C ALA A 21 -8.39 -14.07 5.54
N ALA A 22 -8.79 -15.25 6.01
CA ALA A 22 -8.03 -16.51 5.97
C ALA A 22 -8.47 -17.48 4.86
N GLU A 23 -9.57 -17.24 4.12
CA GLU A 23 -10.03 -18.18 3.07
C GLU A 23 -10.54 -17.53 1.78
N HIS A 24 -10.07 -16.34 1.41
CA HIS A 24 -10.27 -15.85 0.05
C HIS A 24 -8.96 -15.98 -0.71
N SER A 25 -8.99 -16.78 -1.78
CA SER A 25 -7.96 -16.92 -2.82
C SER A 25 -7.57 -15.55 -3.40
N ALA A 26 -6.85 -14.73 -2.64
CA ALA A 26 -6.24 -13.51 -3.11
C ALA A 26 -5.09 -13.94 -4.01
N GLY A 27 -5.29 -13.85 -5.33
CA GLY A 27 -4.21 -14.02 -6.29
C GLY A 27 -2.99 -13.22 -5.82
N TYR A 28 -1.79 -13.77 -6.06
CA TYR A 28 -0.49 -13.21 -5.61
C TYR A 28 -0.36 -11.70 -5.86
N ARG A 29 -1.11 -11.18 -6.83
CA ARG A 29 -1.26 -9.78 -7.17
C ARG A 29 -1.73 -8.86 -6.03
N GLY A 30 -2.70 -9.27 -5.20
CA GLY A 30 -3.22 -8.42 -4.11
C GLY A 30 -2.19 -8.19 -2.99
N VAL A 31 -1.47 -9.25 -2.62
CA VAL A 31 -0.32 -9.17 -1.71
C VAL A 31 0.80 -8.35 -2.36
N GLY A 32 1.06 -8.58 -3.66
CA GLY A 32 2.00 -7.78 -4.44
C GLY A 32 1.69 -6.29 -4.43
N GLN A 33 0.42 -5.87 -4.51
CA GLN A 33 0.04 -4.46 -4.50
C GLN A 33 0.46 -3.77 -3.20
N LEU A 34 0.32 -4.42 -2.06
CA LEU A 34 0.76 -3.87 -0.77
C LEU A 34 2.29 -3.69 -0.74
N TYR A 35 3.05 -4.70 -1.17
CA TYR A 35 4.50 -4.59 -1.25
C TYR A 35 4.96 -3.46 -2.18
N PHE A 36 4.41 -3.41 -3.40
CA PHE A 36 4.76 -2.38 -4.38
C PHE A 36 4.28 -0.98 -3.97
N PHE A 37 3.20 -0.87 -3.19
CA PHE A 37 2.78 0.40 -2.60
C PHE A 37 3.82 0.96 -1.62
N PHE A 38 4.30 0.13 -0.67
CA PHE A 38 5.33 0.57 0.26
C PHE A 38 6.66 0.88 -0.42
N ILE A 39 7.05 0.07 -1.42
CA ILE A 39 8.22 0.35 -2.26
C ILE A 39 8.06 1.70 -2.98
N GLY A 40 6.90 1.95 -3.59
CA GLY A 40 6.60 3.21 -4.25
C GLY A 40 6.70 4.40 -3.32
N ALA A 41 6.15 4.31 -2.11
CA ALA A 41 6.24 5.37 -1.11
C ALA A 41 7.70 5.68 -0.72
N ILE A 42 8.52 4.65 -0.49
CA ILE A 42 9.94 4.80 -0.15
C ILE A 42 10.71 5.44 -1.31
N LEU A 43 10.48 5.00 -2.56
CA LEU A 43 11.15 5.54 -3.74
C LEU A 43 10.77 7.00 -3.99
N ILE A 44 9.48 7.35 -3.89
CA ILE A 44 9.01 8.73 -4.05
C ILE A 44 9.62 9.63 -2.98
N TYR A 45 9.65 9.16 -1.74
CA TYR A 45 10.31 9.88 -0.65
C TYR A 45 11.81 10.03 -0.91
N GLY A 46 12.50 8.97 -1.36
CA GLY A 46 13.92 9.03 -1.72
C GLY A 46 14.23 10.04 -2.82
N VAL A 47 13.36 10.19 -3.81
CA VAL A 47 13.48 11.24 -4.83
C VAL A 47 13.29 12.63 -4.22
N TYR A 48 12.31 12.79 -3.33
CA TYR A 48 12.11 14.04 -2.63
C TYR A 48 13.34 14.43 -1.80
N ASP A 49 13.92 13.48 -1.06
CA ASP A 49 15.08 13.71 -0.21
C ASP A 49 16.34 14.03 -1.02
N SER A 50 16.55 13.33 -2.14
CA SER A 50 17.75 13.49 -2.97
C SER A 50 17.70 14.68 -3.94
N PHE A 51 16.51 14.97 -4.50
CA PHE A 51 16.36 15.90 -5.63
C PHE A 51 15.31 17.00 -5.40
N GLY A 52 14.57 16.92 -4.29
CA GLY A 52 13.58 17.92 -3.90
C GLY A 52 12.20 17.77 -4.56
N LYS A 53 11.30 18.70 -4.18
CA LYS A 53 9.87 18.66 -4.50
C LYS A 53 9.54 18.60 -6.00
N LYS A 54 10.28 19.34 -6.83
CA LYS A 54 9.99 19.41 -8.28
C LYS A 54 10.30 18.09 -8.98
N ALA A 55 11.43 17.46 -8.66
CA ALA A 55 11.81 16.16 -9.20
C ALA A 55 10.82 15.08 -8.74
N MET A 56 10.42 15.10 -7.45
CA MET A 56 9.41 14.18 -6.92
C MET A 56 8.11 14.19 -7.73
N TYR A 57 7.59 15.36 -8.14
CA TYR A 57 6.34 15.43 -8.91
C TYR A 57 6.43 14.79 -10.29
N VAL A 58 7.60 14.83 -10.92
CA VAL A 58 7.82 14.18 -12.22
C VAL A 58 8.05 12.68 -12.03
N MET A 59 8.82 12.29 -11.02
CA MET A 59 9.19 10.91 -10.80
C MET A 59 8.08 10.08 -10.15
N ALA A 60 7.21 10.67 -9.33
CA ALA A 60 6.11 9.96 -8.67
C ALA A 60 5.17 9.20 -9.63
N PRO A 61 4.66 9.79 -10.73
CA PRO A 61 3.88 9.04 -11.71
C PRO A 61 4.72 7.98 -12.44
N ILE A 62 6.00 8.26 -12.76
CA ILE A 62 6.90 7.30 -13.43
C ILE A 62 7.12 6.07 -12.53
N ILE A 63 7.41 6.29 -11.25
CA ILE A 63 7.59 5.24 -10.25
C ILE A 63 6.29 4.45 -10.08
N THR A 64 5.16 5.12 -9.90
CA THR A 64 3.86 4.44 -9.71
C THR A 64 3.49 3.57 -10.91
N ILE A 65 3.64 4.09 -12.13
CA ILE A 65 3.35 3.35 -13.37
C ILE A 65 4.34 2.20 -13.55
N GLY A 66 5.64 2.45 -13.34
CA GLY A 66 6.67 1.41 -13.44
C GLY A 66 6.42 0.25 -12.49
N LEU A 67 6.08 0.56 -11.24
CA LEU A 67 5.73 -0.43 -10.22
C LEU A 67 4.44 -1.20 -10.56
N TYR A 68 3.43 -0.52 -11.12
CA TYR A 68 2.21 -1.18 -11.58
C TYR A 68 2.47 -2.17 -12.72
N LEU A 69 3.35 -1.83 -13.67
CA LEU A 69 3.72 -2.70 -14.79
C LEU A 69 4.59 -3.89 -14.35
N MET A 70 5.30 -3.77 -13.24
CA MET A 70 6.08 -4.84 -12.63
C MET A 70 5.26 -5.76 -11.73
N LEU A 71 4.01 -5.41 -11.44
CA LEU A 71 3.15 -6.20 -10.58
C LEU A 71 2.84 -7.54 -11.26
N PRO A 72 3.09 -8.68 -10.61
CA PRO A 72 2.92 -9.99 -11.23
C PRO A 72 1.47 -10.19 -11.72
N PRO A 73 1.28 -10.89 -12.85
CA PRO A 73 -0.05 -11.27 -13.30
C PRO A 73 -0.75 -12.12 -12.23
N GLU A 74 -2.08 -12.11 -12.27
CA GLU A 74 -2.97 -12.88 -11.37
C GLU A 74 -2.57 -14.36 -11.31
#